data_AF-A0A072PNA3-F1
#
_entry.id   AF-A0A072PNA3-F1
#
_cell.length_a   1.000
_cell.length_b   1.000
_cell.length_c   1.000
_cell.angle_alpha   90.00
_cell.angle_beta   90.00
_cell.angle_gamma   90.00
#
_symmetry.space_group_name_H-M   'P 1'
#
loop_
_entity.id
_entity.type
_entity.pdbx_description
1 polymer ?
#
loop_
_entity_poly.entity_id
_entity_poly.type
_entity_poly.pdbx_seq_one_letter_code
_entity_poly.pdbx_strand_id
1 'polypeptide(L)'
;MAVARLFGGAFGAPVYAYDPFAPDDAWNDIPHTRVNHVDEMLPHVEILTPHLPLTPQTRNLIAWQQFKRMKPGSILINAARGGIVNEEDLIRALNEGIFLGGRAGLP
;
A
#
# COMPACT_ATOMS: atom_id res chain seq x y z
N MET A 1 2.94 -6.41 -10.37
CA MET A 1 2.47 -6.00 -11.71
C MET A 1 1.08 -6.52 -12.07
N ALA A 2 0.73 -7.79 -11.82
CA ALA A 2 -0.61 -8.30 -12.12
C ALA A 2 -1.76 -7.49 -11.46
N VAL A 3 -1.58 -7.12 -10.18
CA VAL A 3 -2.58 -6.33 -9.42
C VAL A 3 -2.81 -4.95 -10.04
N ALA A 4 -1.75 -4.24 -10.43
CA ALA A 4 -1.85 -2.94 -11.10
C ALA A 4 -2.64 -3.03 -12.43
N ARG A 5 -2.42 -4.07 -13.23
CA ARG A 5 -3.21 -4.28 -14.47
C ARG A 5 -4.67 -4.59 -14.19
N LEU A 6 -4.97 -5.33 -13.12
CA LEU A 6 -6.33 -5.65 -12.72
C LEU A 6 -7.08 -4.38 -12.30
N PHE A 7 -6.50 -3.59 -11.40
CA PHE A 7 -7.12 -2.35 -10.93
C PHE A 7 -7.19 -1.27 -12.03
N GLY A 8 -6.10 -1.03 -12.76
CA GLY A 8 -6.08 -0.05 -13.84
C GLY A 8 -6.92 -0.46 -15.04
N GLY A 9 -6.84 -1.73 -15.46
CA GLY A 9 -7.51 -2.23 -16.66
C GLY A 9 -8.99 -2.53 -16.47
N ALA A 10 -9.38 -3.18 -15.37
CA ALA A 10 -10.77 -3.60 -15.16
C ALA A 10 -11.63 -2.52 -14.50
N PHE A 11 -11.04 -1.70 -13.62
CA PHE A 11 -11.77 -0.69 -12.84
C PHE A 11 -11.45 0.75 -13.27
N GLY A 12 -10.51 0.96 -14.20
CA GLY A 12 -10.06 2.30 -14.59
C GLY A 12 -9.41 3.07 -13.45
N ALA A 13 -8.96 2.38 -12.39
CA ALA A 13 -8.43 3.01 -11.19
C ALA A 13 -7.04 3.61 -11.48
N PRO A 14 -6.80 4.89 -11.15
CA PRO A 14 -5.46 5.46 -11.19
C PRO A 14 -4.49 4.67 -10.30
N VAL A 15 -3.35 4.29 -10.85
CA VAL A 15 -2.34 3.49 -10.13
C VAL A 15 -1.23 4.41 -9.62
N TYR A 16 -0.99 4.38 -8.31
CA TYR A 16 0.24 4.92 -7.72
C TYR A 16 1.18 3.77 -7.39
N ALA A 17 2.48 3.94 -7.64
CA ALA A 17 3.47 2.89 -7.42
C ALA A 17 4.73 3.43 -6.70
N TYR A 18 5.22 2.63 -5.76
CA TYR A 18 6.48 2.83 -5.04
C TYR A 18 7.23 1.51 -4.97
N ASP A 19 8.49 1.50 -5.38
CA ASP A 19 9.44 0.42 -5.13
C ASP A 19 10.84 1.03 -5.01
N PRO A 20 11.50 0.93 -3.85
CA PRO A 20 12.83 1.51 -3.65
C PRO A 20 13.95 0.74 -4.38
N PHE A 21 13.65 -0.42 -4.97
CA PHE A 21 14.62 -1.28 -5.63
C PHE A 21 14.42 -1.36 -7.15
N ALA A 22 13.26 -0.91 -7.66
CA ALA A 22 12.99 -0.92 -9.09
C ALA A 22 13.73 0.22 -9.80
N PRO A 23 14.31 0.00 -10.99
CA PRO A 23 14.89 1.08 -11.79
C PRO A 23 13.82 2.08 -12.25
N ASP A 24 14.27 3.24 -12.73
CA ASP A 24 13.38 4.35 -13.16
C ASP A 24 12.50 3.97 -14.36
N ASP A 25 13.00 3.08 -15.23
CA ASP A 25 12.30 2.59 -16.42
C ASP A 25 11.45 1.33 -16.15
N ALA A 26 11.25 0.96 -14.88
CA ALA A 26 10.39 -0.15 -14.53
C ALA A 26 8.92 0.14 -14.86
N TRP A 27 8.23 -0.88 -15.38
CA TRP A 27 6.77 -0.88 -15.60
C TRP A 27 6.27 0.18 -16.59
N ASN A 28 7.11 0.55 -17.56
CA ASN A 28 6.77 1.49 -18.64
C ASN A 28 5.52 1.10 -19.45
N ASP A 29 5.11 -0.16 -19.38
CA ASP A 29 3.95 -0.73 -20.04
C ASP A 29 2.66 -0.72 -19.19
N ILE A 30 2.69 -0.06 -18.03
CA ILE A 30 1.55 0.14 -17.14
C ILE A 30 1.44 1.63 -16.85
N PRO A 31 0.32 2.30 -17.20
CA PRO A 31 0.11 3.69 -16.78
C PRO A 31 0.06 3.80 -15.25
N HIS A 32 0.95 4.60 -14.66
CA HIS A 32 1.02 4.80 -13.22
C HIS A 32 1.69 6.14 -12.87
N THR A 33 1.40 6.63 -11.66
CA THR A 33 2.14 7.69 -11.00
C THR A 33 3.19 7.07 -10.09
N ARG A 34 4.45 7.17 -10.47
CA ARG A 34 5.56 6.70 -9.63
C ARG A 34 5.89 7.76 -8.57
N VAL A 35 6.05 7.33 -7.31
CA VAL A 35 6.46 8.21 -6.20
C VAL A 35 7.82 7.80 -5.65
N ASN A 36 8.54 8.75 -5.06
CA ASN A 36 9.87 8.50 -4.49
C ASN A 36 9.81 7.95 -3.07
N HIS A 37 8.71 8.20 -2.36
CA HIS A 37 8.45 7.68 -1.04
C HIS A 37 6.98 7.27 -0.88
N VAL A 38 6.72 6.19 -0.14
CA VAL A 38 5.36 5.67 0.06
C VAL A 38 4.40 6.74 0.59
N ASP A 39 4.89 7.60 1.48
CA ASP A 39 4.12 8.68 2.10
C ASP A 39 3.49 9.65 1.10
N GLU A 40 4.05 9.81 -0.10
CA GLU A 40 3.56 10.72 -1.13
C GLU A 40 2.25 10.23 -1.76
N MET A 41 2.04 8.91 -1.83
CA MET A 41 0.82 8.33 -2.41
C MET A 41 -0.30 8.12 -1.39
N LEU A 42 0.00 8.00 -0.10
CA LEU A 42 -0.99 7.65 0.95
C LEU A 42 -2.24 8.55 0.99
N PRO A 43 -2.14 9.88 0.80
CA PRO A 43 -3.33 10.75 0.79
C PRO A 43 -4.23 10.57 -0.44
N HIS A 44 -3.71 9.94 -1.51
CA HIS A 44 -4.39 9.81 -2.79
C HIS A 44 -4.99 8.41 -3.02
N VAL A 45 -4.54 7.41 -2.27
CA VAL A 45 -4.94 6.01 -2.47
C VAL A 45 -6.15 5.62 -1.63
N GLU A 46 -7.13 4.99 -2.27
CA GLU A 46 -8.30 4.39 -1.63
C GLU A 46 -8.06 2.93 -1.26
N ILE A 47 -7.18 2.25 -2.00
CA ILE A 47 -6.74 0.89 -1.75
C ILE A 47 -5.22 0.87 -1.74
N LEU A 48 -4.63 0.51 -0.60
CA LEU A 48 -3.21 0.29 -0.44
C LEU A 48 -2.95 -1.22 -0.42
N THR A 49 -2.08 -1.71 -1.30
CA THR A 49 -1.70 -3.13 -1.33
C THR A 49 -0.19 -3.31 -1.45
N PRO A 50 0.51 -3.60 -0.35
CA PRO A 50 1.94 -3.86 -0.36
C PRO A 50 2.27 -5.17 -1.08
N HIS A 51 3.26 -5.13 -1.97
CA HIS A 51 3.78 -6.30 -2.70
C HIS A 51 5.30 -6.43 -2.64
N LEU A 52 5.95 -5.71 -1.72
CA LEU A 52 7.39 -5.73 -1.54
C LEU A 52 7.84 -6.98 -0.75
N PRO A 53 9.06 -7.48 -0.96
CA PRO A 53 9.65 -8.45 -0.05
C PRO A 53 9.87 -7.82 1.33
N LEU A 54 9.85 -8.63 2.39
CA LEU A 54 10.24 -8.18 3.73
C LEU A 54 11.76 -8.14 3.85
N THR A 55 12.30 -6.93 4.04
CA THR A 55 13.72 -6.64 4.26
C THR A 55 13.86 -5.72 5.48
N PRO A 56 15.08 -5.45 5.98
CA PRO A 56 15.26 -4.42 7.01
C PRO A 56 14.71 -3.05 6.61
N GLN A 57 14.79 -2.68 5.33
CA GLN A 57 14.31 -1.40 4.79
C GLN A 57 12.79 -1.34 4.63
N THR A 58 12.13 -2.47 4.37
CA THR A 58 10.66 -2.51 4.20
C THR A 58 9.92 -2.98 5.46
N ARG A 59 10.66 -3.33 6.52
CA ARG A 59 10.08 -3.68 7.82
C ARG A 59 9.37 -2.46 8.41
N ASN A 60 8.11 -2.65 8.81
CA ASN A 60 7.26 -1.59 9.36
C ASN A 60 7.18 -0.36 8.44
N LEU A 61 7.28 -0.55 7.12
CA LEU A 61 7.12 0.51 6.13
C LEU A 61 5.79 1.24 6.30
N ILE A 62 4.73 0.48 6.64
CA ILE A 62 3.44 1.04 7.03
C ILE A 62 3.31 0.95 8.54
N ALA A 63 3.50 2.08 9.22
CA ALA A 63 3.40 2.22 10.66
C ALA A 63 2.49 3.42 11.02
N TRP A 64 2.48 3.82 12.28
CA TRP A 64 1.59 4.87 12.80
C TRP A 64 1.57 6.15 11.95
N GLN A 65 2.73 6.62 11.49
CA GLN A 65 2.81 7.85 10.70
C GLN A 65 2.16 7.69 9.32
N GLN A 66 2.28 6.51 8.71
CA GLN A 66 1.68 6.19 7.43
C GLN A 66 0.17 6.03 7.57
N PHE A 67 -0.31 5.33 8.60
CA PHE A 67 -1.75 5.18 8.83
C PHE A 67 -2.44 6.55 8.93
N LYS A 68 -1.86 7.51 9.66
CA LYS A 68 -2.42 8.87 9.75
C LYS A 68 -2.46 9.65 8.43
N ARG A 69 -1.66 9.25 7.44
CA ARG A 69 -1.62 9.86 6.10
C ARG A 69 -2.58 9.19 5.13
N MET A 70 -3.08 8.00 5.45
CA MET A 70 -4.02 7.29 4.60
C MET A 70 -5.34 8.05 4.54
N LYS A 71 -5.98 8.00 3.36
CA LYS A 71 -7.32 8.57 3.18
C LYS A 71 -8.30 7.91 4.16
N PRO A 72 -9.14 8.67 4.88
CA PRO A 72 -10.18 8.10 5.73
C PRO A 72 -11.08 7.16 4.94
N GLY A 73 -11.34 5.98 5.49
CA GLY A 73 -12.12 4.94 4.83
C GLY A 73 -11.39 4.17 3.71
N SER A 74 -10.09 4.39 3.52
CA SER A 74 -9.27 3.56 2.62
C SER A 74 -9.17 2.11 3.12
N ILE A 75 -8.75 1.21 2.22
CA ILE A 75 -8.59 -0.22 2.48
C ILE A 75 -7.11 -0.59 2.37
N LEU A 76 -6.59 -1.30 3.39
CA LEU A 76 -5.27 -1.93 3.32
C LEU A 76 -5.41 -3.42 3.03
N ILE A 77 -4.81 -3.92 1.94
CA ILE A 77 -4.74 -5.33 1.58
C ILE A 77 -3.27 -5.79 1.63
N ASN A 78 -2.82 -6.32 2.78
CA ASN A 78 -1.48 -6.91 2.90
C ASN A 78 -1.50 -8.38 2.48
N ALA A 79 -1.19 -8.65 1.21
CA ALA A 79 -0.99 -10.00 0.67
C ALA A 79 0.50 -10.39 0.54
N ALA A 80 1.40 -9.64 1.18
CA ALA A 80 2.85 -9.85 1.10
C ALA A 80 3.39 -10.62 2.33
N ARG A 81 3.95 -9.90 3.29
CA ARG A 81 4.48 -10.44 4.56
C ARG A 81 4.02 -9.54 5.70
N GLY A 82 3.65 -10.15 6.83
CA GLY A 82 3.12 -9.43 7.99
C GLY A 82 3.99 -8.26 8.42
N GLY A 83 5.31 -8.48 8.55
CA GLY A 83 6.26 -7.46 9.03
C GLY A 83 6.49 -6.23 8.16
N ILE A 84 5.82 -6.09 7.01
CA ILE A 84 5.82 -4.84 6.24
C ILE A 84 4.92 -3.79 6.91
N VAL A 85 3.86 -4.27 7.57
CA VAL A 85 2.91 -3.46 8.32
C VAL A 85 3.20 -3.66 9.81
N ASN A 86 3.34 -2.58 10.57
CA ASN A 86 3.42 -2.69 12.01
C ASN A 86 2.04 -3.13 12.57
N GLU A 87 1.97 -4.31 13.16
CA GLU A 87 0.71 -4.91 13.64
C GLU A 87 0.11 -4.16 14.84
N GLU A 88 0.94 -3.63 15.74
CA GLU A 88 0.46 -2.85 16.90
C GLU A 88 -0.19 -1.53 16.43
N ASP A 89 0.48 -0.84 15.52
CA ASP A 89 -0.05 0.39 14.91
C ASP A 89 -1.27 0.12 14.03
N LEU A 90 -1.33 -1.04 13.38
CA LEU A 90 -2.48 -1.48 12.61
C LEU A 90 -3.71 -1.65 13.50
N ILE A 91 -3.58 -2.37 14.60
CA ILE A 91 -4.65 -2.58 15.58
C ILE A 91 -5.11 -1.22 16.12
N ARG A 92 -4.16 -0.35 16.46
CA ARG A 92 -4.47 1.01 16.91
C ARG A 92 -5.25 1.81 15.87
N ALA A 93 -4.79 1.82 14.62
CA ALA A 93 -5.41 2.58 13.55
C ALA A 93 -6.83 2.07 13.20
N LEU A 94 -7.07 0.76 13.33
CA LEU A 94 -8.41 0.18 13.21
C LEU A 94 -9.32 0.60 14.37
N ASN A 95 -8.81 0.57 15.61
CA ASN A 95 -9.56 0.99 16.79
C ASN A 95 -9.90 2.49 16.76
N GLU A 96 -9.00 3.32 16.22
CA GLU A 96 -9.21 4.76 16.04
C GLU A 96 -10.04 5.09 14.78
N GLY A 97 -10.45 4.09 13.98
CA GLY A 97 -11.30 4.28 12.80
C GLY A 97 -10.65 5.06 11.67
N ILE A 98 -9.31 5.05 11.59
CA ILE A 98 -8.54 5.84 10.61
C ILE A 98 -8.82 5.35 9.18
N PHE A 99 -9.05 4.04 9.00
CA PHE A 99 -9.34 3.44 7.69
C PHE A 99 -10.25 2.21 7.83
N LEU A 100 -10.89 1.77 6.74
CA LEU A 100 -11.74 0.58 6.72
C LEU A 100 -10.86 -0.66 6.56
N GLY A 101 -10.72 -1.45 7.63
CA GLY A 101 -9.89 -2.64 7.65
C GLY A 101 -10.31 -3.71 6.63
N GLY A 102 -9.44 -4.02 5.66
CA GLY A 102 -9.59 -5.14 4.73
C GLY A 102 -8.61 -6.28 5.06
N ARG A 103 -8.95 -7.14 6.02
CA ARG A 103 -8.07 -8.25 6.41
C ARG A 103 -8.25 -9.41 5.41
N ALA A 104 -7.31 -9.61 4.48
CA ALA A 104 -7.34 -10.71 3.49
C ALA A 104 -6.98 -12.09 4.08
N GLY A 105 -7.35 -12.34 5.34
CA GLY A 105 -7.10 -13.61 6.02
C GLY A 105 -7.68 -13.60 7.44
N LEU A 106 -8.86 -14.22 7.60
CA LEU A 106 -9.26 -15.18 8.65
C LEU A 106 -10.77 -15.50 8.50
N PRO A 107 -11.24 -16.69 8.92
CA PRO A 107 -10.49 -17.83 9.49
C PRO A 107 -9.88 -18.76 8.44
#